data_AF-E3JZ48-F1
#
_entry.id   AF-E3JZ48-F1
#
_cell.length_a   1.000
_cell.length_b   1.000
_cell.length_c   1.000
_cell.angle_alpha   90.00
_cell.angle_beta   90.00
_cell.angle_gamma   90.00
#
_symmetry.space_group_name_H-M   'P 1'
#
loop_
_entity.id
_entity.type
_entity.pdbx_description
1 polymer ?
#
loop_
_entity_poly.entity_id
_entity_poly.type
_entity_poly.pdbx_seq_one_letter_code
_entity_poly.pdbx_strand_id
1 'polypeptide(L)'
;MSARQTAPALAAELSKLIRLCHHRARESNSQEEEEVSPEADLKTRLENLNRVETTVLPAISDLVTELLEVLDLPAKDSVSPQPKLGEALEIVPRFTSLVEDLARSVLPPDYSNPEICRLIDQNYRQLHQFKSHYLKKTVTEFMKDDLPSLFVEISSFVSHGQYYDYKFKPLDRSNAPQHAGAAGRIQIMIPRILNIIRGSNFDIIQSMWTHCQVMLGHYMSYIQVCINFTNNLDPARTEPDYAPHIPAVLELLDQTMVLLKMCRLFSRKIGSTRLFKFAEGMSSAALESFSAVSEKFENHVFGLIGYMHSVADGEEKLSWDLKPDVERIIHDVNFSLDFIRSNMVPSYPPQTVDEVMDHLFGTFSENFFPFLDRHVARLTQFQAEG
;
A
#
# COMPACT_ATOMS: atom_id res chain seq x y z
N MET A 1 -34.70 0.38 21.09
CA MET A 1 -33.97 1.54 21.66
C MET A 1 -34.12 2.73 20.74
N SER A 2 -34.12 3.97 21.24
CA SER A 2 -34.17 5.17 20.37
C SER A 2 -32.83 5.36 19.65
N ALA A 3 -32.85 5.86 18.41
CA ALA A 3 -31.63 6.23 17.66
C ALA A 3 -30.73 7.19 18.45
N ARG A 4 -31.31 8.07 19.28
CA ARG A 4 -30.59 9.00 20.18
C ARG A 4 -29.77 8.32 21.27
N GLN A 5 -30.08 7.09 21.66
CA GLN A 5 -29.33 6.30 22.66
C GLN A 5 -28.38 5.31 22.00
N THR A 6 -28.71 4.84 20.80
CA THR A 6 -27.97 3.76 20.12
C THR A 6 -26.75 4.29 19.37
N ALA A 7 -26.83 5.49 18.75
CA ALA A 7 -25.70 6.09 18.06
C ALA A 7 -24.48 6.39 18.99
N PRO A 8 -24.66 7.01 20.18
CA PRO A 8 -23.53 7.23 21.09
C PRO A 8 -22.91 5.93 21.62
N ALA A 9 -23.72 4.90 21.86
CA ALA A 9 -23.24 3.59 22.30
C ALA A 9 -22.40 2.90 21.20
N LEU A 10 -22.87 2.94 19.96
CA LEU A 10 -22.14 2.40 18.81
C LEU A 10 -20.81 3.14 18.58
N ALA A 11 -20.82 4.47 18.66
CA ALA A 11 -19.60 5.28 18.55
C ALA A 11 -18.58 4.95 19.66
N ALA A 12 -19.06 4.66 20.88
CA ALA A 12 -18.20 4.24 21.99
C ALA A 12 -17.56 2.86 21.76
N GLU A 13 -18.30 1.88 21.24
CA GLU A 13 -17.74 0.56 20.90
C GLU A 13 -16.71 0.64 19.76
N LEU A 14 -16.98 1.42 18.72
CA LEU A 14 -16.01 1.68 17.64
C LEU A 14 -14.74 2.34 18.19
N SER A 15 -14.88 3.29 19.12
CA SER A 15 -13.75 3.93 19.80
C SER A 15 -12.91 2.94 20.61
N LYS A 16 -13.53 1.91 21.20
CA LYS A 16 -12.80 0.84 21.89
C LYS A 16 -12.00 -0.01 20.90
N LEU A 17 -12.60 -0.38 19.77
CA LEU A 17 -11.90 -1.15 18.73
C LEU A 17 -10.70 -0.38 18.14
N ILE A 18 -10.84 0.91 17.89
CA ILE A 18 -9.74 1.77 17.43
C ILE A 18 -8.56 1.71 18.41
N ARG A 19 -8.84 1.83 19.71
CA ARG A 19 -7.81 1.75 20.76
C ARG A 19 -7.18 0.36 20.83
N LEU A 20 -7.98 -0.69 20.75
CA LEU A 20 -7.51 -2.08 20.75
C LEU A 20 -6.55 -2.34 19.60
N CYS A 21 -6.94 -1.92 18.39
CA CYS A 21 -6.14 -2.02 17.18
C CYS A 21 -4.76 -1.35 17.36
N HIS A 22 -4.72 -0.10 17.83
CA HIS A 22 -3.46 0.59 18.10
C HIS A 22 -2.64 -0.05 19.23
N HIS A 23 -3.29 -0.61 20.26
CA HIS A 23 -2.61 -1.22 21.40
C HIS A 23 -1.93 -2.53 21.01
N ARG A 24 -2.64 -3.43 20.32
CA ARG A 24 -2.08 -4.71 19.86
C ARG A 24 -0.99 -4.54 18.80
N ALA A 25 -1.04 -3.46 18.02
CA ALA A 25 0.07 -3.08 17.15
C ALA A 25 1.35 -2.74 17.94
N ARG A 26 1.26 -2.28 19.20
CA ARG A 26 2.40 -1.87 20.05
C ARG A 26 2.96 -2.99 20.94
N GLU A 27 2.13 -3.89 21.45
CA GLU A 27 2.52 -4.90 22.46
C GLU A 27 3.28 -6.13 21.93
N SER A 28 3.73 -6.10 20.67
CA SER A 28 4.27 -7.28 19.97
C SER A 28 5.63 -7.82 20.46
N ASN A 29 6.22 -7.25 21.52
CA ASN A 29 7.62 -7.51 21.90
C ASN A 29 7.83 -8.13 23.29
N SER A 30 6.77 -8.45 24.04
CA SER A 30 6.93 -8.88 25.43
C SER A 30 5.87 -9.89 25.85
N GLN A 31 6.08 -11.15 25.51
CA GLN A 31 5.56 -12.24 26.33
C GLN A 31 6.72 -13.19 26.63
N GLU A 32 6.91 -13.47 27.92
CA GLU A 32 7.74 -14.57 28.38
C GLU A 32 7.05 -15.87 27.91
N GLU A 33 7.64 -16.54 26.92
CA GLU A 33 7.15 -17.83 26.43
C GLU A 33 7.59 -18.92 27.41
N GLU A 34 6.65 -19.80 27.80
CA GLU A 34 6.97 -21.05 28.49
C GLU A 34 7.96 -21.88 27.65
N GLU A 35 8.82 -22.66 28.31
CA GLU A 35 9.84 -23.49 27.67
C GLU A 35 9.17 -24.66 26.91
N VAL A 36 8.69 -24.39 25.69
CA VAL A 36 8.10 -25.36 24.76
C VAL A 36 9.19 -25.87 23.82
N SER A 37 9.11 -27.14 23.39
CA SER A 37 10.09 -27.66 22.42
C SER A 37 10.00 -26.89 21.08
N PRO A 38 11.13 -26.66 20.38
CA PRO A 38 11.15 -25.91 19.11
C PRO A 38 10.17 -26.44 18.05
N GLU A 39 10.02 -27.76 17.94
CA GLU A 39 9.10 -28.37 16.97
C GLU A 39 7.62 -28.17 17.33
N ALA A 40 7.28 -28.23 18.62
CA ALA A 40 5.91 -27.98 19.08
C ALA A 40 5.52 -26.51 18.94
N ASP A 41 6.46 -25.58 19.18
CA ASP A 41 6.28 -24.15 18.90
C ASP A 41 5.98 -23.92 17.40
N LEU A 42 6.83 -24.44 16.51
CA LEU A 42 6.65 -24.30 15.06
C LEU A 42 5.34 -24.90 14.56
N LYS A 43 4.95 -26.07 15.08
CA LYS A 43 3.65 -26.68 14.77
C LYS A 43 2.48 -25.79 15.19
N THR A 44 2.53 -25.23 16.40
CA THR A 44 1.50 -24.32 16.92
C THR A 44 1.41 -23.05 16.06
N ARG A 45 2.55 -22.47 15.66
CA ARG A 45 2.57 -21.29 14.77
C ARG A 45 1.99 -21.60 13.40
N LEU A 46 2.26 -22.79 12.85
CA LEU A 46 1.66 -23.21 11.59
C LEU A 46 0.14 -23.38 11.69
N GLU A 47 -0.36 -23.99 12.77
CA GLU A 47 -1.79 -24.12 13.06
C GLU A 47 -2.45 -22.74 13.20
N ASN A 48 -1.77 -21.79 13.85
CA ASN A 48 -2.21 -20.40 13.96
C ASN A 48 -2.29 -19.70 12.60
N LEU A 49 -1.30 -19.88 11.71
CA LEU A 49 -1.37 -19.34 10.34
C LEU A 49 -2.54 -19.93 9.55
N ASN A 50 -2.76 -21.24 9.65
CA ASN A 50 -3.91 -21.90 9.02
C ASN A 50 -5.23 -21.35 9.56
N ARG A 51 -5.32 -21.07 10.87
CA ARG A 51 -6.49 -20.43 11.50
C ARG A 51 -6.69 -19.00 10.97
N VAL A 52 -5.63 -18.22 10.80
CA VAL A 52 -5.70 -16.87 10.22
C VAL A 52 -6.28 -16.92 8.81
N GLU A 53 -5.75 -17.83 7.99
CA GLU A 53 -6.16 -18.01 6.60
C GLU A 53 -7.62 -18.47 6.45
N THR A 54 -8.01 -19.49 7.22
CA THR A 54 -9.28 -20.18 7.00
C THR A 54 -10.44 -19.62 7.81
N THR A 55 -10.15 -18.93 8.92
CA THR A 55 -11.18 -18.53 9.89
C THR A 55 -11.14 -17.04 10.19
N VAL A 56 -9.99 -16.50 10.60
CA VAL A 56 -9.94 -15.11 11.14
C VAL A 56 -10.12 -14.07 10.04
N LEU A 57 -9.35 -14.12 8.95
CA LEU A 57 -9.46 -13.15 7.87
C LEU A 57 -10.82 -13.21 7.15
N PRO A 58 -11.37 -14.39 6.82
CA PRO A 58 -12.73 -14.50 6.30
C PRO A 58 -13.76 -13.88 7.25
N ALA A 59 -13.70 -14.20 8.55
CA ALA A 59 -14.64 -13.64 9.52
C ALA A 59 -14.55 -12.11 9.64
N ILE A 60 -13.35 -11.54 9.57
CA ILE A 60 -13.18 -10.07 9.52
C ILE A 60 -13.85 -9.51 8.26
N SER A 61 -13.62 -10.13 7.10
CA SER A 61 -14.23 -9.70 5.84
C SER A 61 -15.76 -9.75 5.91
N ASP A 62 -16.32 -10.84 6.42
CA ASP A 62 -17.76 -11.05 6.54
C ASP A 62 -18.39 -10.03 7.49
N LEU A 63 -17.77 -9.78 8.64
CA LEU A 63 -18.26 -8.76 9.58
C LEU A 63 -18.19 -7.35 9.02
N VAL A 64 -17.16 -7.02 8.22
CA VAL A 64 -17.07 -5.71 7.56
C VAL A 64 -18.22 -5.56 6.57
N THR A 65 -18.48 -6.57 5.76
CA THR A 65 -19.62 -6.59 4.83
C THR A 65 -20.94 -6.47 5.59
N GLU A 66 -21.16 -7.30 6.61
CA GLU A 66 -22.37 -7.29 7.45
C GLU A 66 -22.60 -5.90 8.08
N LEU A 67 -21.53 -5.28 8.61
CA LEU A 67 -21.60 -3.95 9.21
C LEU A 67 -21.96 -2.88 8.18
N LEU A 68 -21.34 -2.90 7.00
CA LEU A 68 -21.62 -1.94 5.94
C LEU A 68 -23.04 -2.09 5.40
N GLU A 69 -23.52 -3.32 5.22
CA GLU A 69 -24.90 -3.61 4.78
C GLU A 69 -25.94 -3.10 5.80
N VAL A 70 -25.71 -3.34 7.09
CA VAL A 70 -26.59 -2.89 8.17
C VAL A 70 -26.61 -1.36 8.32
N LEU A 71 -25.51 -0.70 7.95
CA LEU A 71 -25.41 0.76 7.89
C LEU A 71 -25.90 1.36 6.57
N ASP A 72 -26.29 0.53 5.60
CA ASP A 72 -26.69 0.91 4.24
C ASP A 72 -25.59 1.70 3.51
N LEU A 73 -24.35 1.19 3.59
CA LEU A 73 -23.15 1.79 3.01
C LEU A 73 -22.51 0.88 1.92
N PRO A 74 -22.10 1.44 0.76
CA PRO A 74 -22.39 2.79 0.30
C PRO A 74 -23.89 2.95 -0.02
N ALA A 75 -24.43 4.16 0.22
CA ALA A 75 -25.82 4.46 -0.08
C ALA A 75 -26.12 4.25 -1.58
N LYS A 76 -27.26 3.64 -1.90
CA LYS A 76 -27.69 3.43 -3.29
C LYS A 76 -28.04 4.77 -3.93
N ASP A 77 -27.70 4.92 -5.21
CA ASP A 77 -27.93 6.13 -5.99
C ASP A 77 -29.36 6.65 -5.77
N SER A 78 -29.48 7.86 -5.19
CA SER A 78 -30.70 8.63 -4.88
C SER A 78 -31.50 8.32 -3.60
N VAL A 79 -31.05 7.40 -2.74
CA VAL A 79 -31.72 7.12 -1.45
C VAL A 79 -30.77 7.36 -0.28
N SER A 80 -31.21 8.17 0.70
CA SER A 80 -30.50 8.38 1.96
C SER A 80 -30.30 7.06 2.71
N PRO A 81 -29.10 6.77 3.25
CA PRO A 81 -28.86 5.54 3.96
C PRO A 81 -29.81 5.39 5.15
N GLN A 82 -30.34 4.19 5.36
CA GLN A 82 -31.23 3.87 6.47
C GLN A 82 -30.54 2.95 7.49
N PRO A 83 -29.60 3.47 8.29
CA PRO A 83 -28.76 2.65 9.15
C PRO A 83 -29.55 2.02 10.28
N LYS A 84 -29.39 0.72 10.46
CA LYS A 84 -29.98 -0.03 11.56
C LYS A 84 -29.00 -0.09 12.73
N LEU A 85 -28.91 1.01 13.46
CA LEU A 85 -27.91 1.20 14.52
C LEU A 85 -27.93 0.13 15.62
N GLY A 86 -29.09 -0.49 15.88
CA GLY A 86 -29.20 -1.57 16.86
C GLY A 86 -28.50 -2.85 16.41
N GLU A 87 -28.73 -3.26 15.15
CA GLU A 87 -28.05 -4.40 14.54
C GLU A 87 -26.53 -4.13 14.43
N ALA A 88 -26.13 -2.91 14.06
CA ALA A 88 -24.71 -2.53 14.01
C ALA A 88 -24.01 -2.61 15.38
N LEU A 89 -24.73 -2.26 16.47
CA LEU A 89 -24.22 -2.36 17.83
C LEU A 89 -23.99 -3.80 18.29
N GLU A 90 -24.72 -4.78 17.73
CA GLU A 90 -24.50 -6.20 18.00
C GLU A 90 -23.31 -6.76 17.20
N ILE A 91 -23.02 -6.18 16.03
CA ILE A 91 -21.92 -6.60 15.15
C ILE A 91 -20.57 -6.13 15.67
N VAL A 92 -20.43 -4.85 16.03
CA VAL A 92 -19.14 -4.22 16.37
C VAL A 92 -18.33 -4.99 17.43
N PRO A 93 -18.91 -5.46 18.56
CA PRO A 93 -18.16 -6.19 19.57
C PRO A 93 -17.49 -7.48 19.06
N ARG A 94 -18.04 -8.13 18.02
CA ARG A 94 -17.52 -9.39 17.43
C ARG A 94 -16.15 -9.23 16.79
N PHE A 95 -15.74 -8.01 16.43
CA PHE A 95 -14.39 -7.74 15.93
C PHE A 95 -13.31 -7.90 17.00
N THR A 96 -13.64 -7.74 18.28
CA THR A 96 -12.66 -7.70 19.39
C THR A 96 -11.80 -8.97 19.42
N SER A 97 -12.43 -10.15 19.47
CA SER A 97 -11.70 -11.42 19.53
C SER A 97 -10.91 -11.68 18.25
N LEU A 98 -11.45 -11.31 17.09
CA LEU A 98 -10.78 -11.50 15.80
C LEU A 98 -9.51 -10.64 15.66
N VAL A 99 -9.57 -9.37 16.09
CA VAL A 99 -8.42 -8.46 16.10
C VAL A 99 -7.33 -8.99 17.03
N GLU A 100 -7.71 -9.49 18.21
CA GLU A 100 -6.74 -10.08 19.14
C GLU A 100 -6.16 -11.40 18.64
N ASP A 101 -6.99 -12.28 18.10
CA ASP A 101 -6.56 -13.55 17.52
C ASP A 101 -5.63 -13.31 16.34
N LEU A 102 -5.93 -12.34 15.48
CA LEU A 102 -5.08 -11.97 14.35
C LEU A 102 -3.69 -11.52 14.84
N ALA A 103 -3.62 -10.59 15.80
CA ALA A 103 -2.34 -10.09 16.32
C ALA A 103 -1.46 -11.19 16.93
N ARG A 104 -2.07 -12.12 17.69
CA ARG A 104 -1.36 -13.22 18.36
C ARG A 104 -0.90 -14.30 17.37
N SER A 105 -1.71 -14.57 16.33
CA SER A 105 -1.48 -15.69 15.43
C SER A 105 -0.36 -15.45 14.40
N VAL A 106 0.12 -14.21 14.25
CA VAL A 106 1.14 -13.84 13.25
C VAL A 106 2.50 -13.48 13.87
N LEU A 107 2.72 -13.88 15.13
CA LEU A 107 4.01 -13.67 15.79
C LEU A 107 5.10 -14.53 15.14
N PRO A 108 6.24 -13.95 14.76
CA PRO A 108 7.33 -14.70 14.15
C PRO A 108 7.97 -15.67 15.16
N PRO A 109 8.48 -16.84 14.71
CA PRO A 109 9.38 -17.69 15.48
C PRO A 109 10.62 -16.96 16.01
N ASP A 110 11.25 -17.50 17.05
CA ASP A 110 12.56 -17.03 17.51
C ASP A 110 13.68 -17.50 16.56
N TYR A 111 13.99 -16.66 15.57
CA TYR A 111 15.06 -16.91 14.60
C TYR A 111 16.48 -16.84 15.19
N SER A 112 16.64 -16.50 16.47
CA SER A 112 17.95 -16.58 17.14
C SER A 112 18.30 -18.02 17.53
N ASN A 113 17.32 -18.92 17.60
CA ASN A 113 17.52 -20.34 17.89
C ASN A 113 17.91 -21.11 16.60
N PRO A 114 19.13 -21.69 16.52
CA PRO A 114 19.58 -22.41 15.32
C PRO A 114 18.75 -23.66 14.99
N GLU A 115 18.17 -24.31 16.00
CA GLU A 115 17.32 -25.49 15.79
C GLU A 115 16.00 -25.12 15.13
N ILE A 116 15.39 -23.99 15.51
CA ILE A 116 14.21 -23.43 14.86
C ILE A 116 14.50 -23.17 13.38
N CYS A 117 15.60 -22.49 13.06
CA CYS A 117 15.99 -22.21 11.67
C CYS A 117 16.17 -23.50 10.86
N ARG A 118 16.86 -24.51 11.42
CA ARG A 118 17.05 -25.81 10.76
C ARG A 118 15.72 -26.52 10.48
N LEU A 119 14.79 -26.53 11.44
CA LEU A 119 13.48 -27.16 11.28
C LEU A 119 12.62 -26.44 10.22
N ILE A 120 12.71 -25.11 10.16
CA ILE A 120 12.00 -24.30 9.16
C ILE A 120 12.45 -24.67 7.74
N ASP A 121 13.74 -24.74 7.48
CA ASP A 121 14.28 -25.07 6.16
C ASP A 121 13.88 -26.48 5.69
N GLN A 122 13.76 -27.42 6.65
CA GLN A 122 13.42 -28.81 6.40
C GLN A 122 11.92 -29.03 6.18
N ASN A 123 11.09 -28.57 7.14
CA ASN A 123 9.70 -29.01 7.27
C ASN A 123 8.68 -27.87 7.36
N TYR A 124 9.11 -26.65 7.69
CA TYR A 124 8.20 -25.51 7.95
C TYR A 124 8.51 -24.30 7.09
N ARG A 125 8.79 -24.50 5.78
CA ARG A 125 9.14 -23.41 4.84
C ARG A 125 8.11 -22.26 4.79
N GLN A 126 6.86 -22.51 5.18
CA GLN A 126 5.83 -21.47 5.29
C GLN A 126 6.15 -20.43 6.38
N LEU A 127 6.92 -20.81 7.40
CA LEU A 127 7.42 -19.96 8.49
C LEU A 127 8.80 -19.36 8.20
N HIS A 128 9.25 -19.37 6.94
CA HIS A 128 10.52 -18.75 6.54
C HIS A 128 10.59 -17.29 7.01
N GLN A 129 11.76 -16.88 7.51
CA GLN A 129 11.94 -15.60 8.21
C GLN A 129 11.45 -14.39 7.43
N PHE A 130 11.84 -14.27 6.16
CA PHE A 130 11.32 -13.20 5.28
C PHE A 130 9.78 -13.15 5.26
N LYS A 131 9.11 -14.31 5.13
CA LYS A 131 7.65 -14.38 5.07
C LYS A 131 7.02 -13.96 6.39
N SER A 132 7.51 -14.48 7.51
CA SER A 132 6.95 -14.22 8.83
C SER A 132 7.13 -12.77 9.24
N HIS A 133 8.31 -12.18 8.99
CA HIS A 133 8.56 -10.76 9.23
C HIS A 133 7.63 -9.89 8.37
N TYR A 134 7.53 -10.19 7.08
CA TYR A 134 6.70 -9.41 6.17
C TYR A 134 5.20 -9.55 6.46
N LEU A 135 4.75 -10.75 6.84
CA LEU A 135 3.38 -11.01 7.30
C LEU A 135 3.08 -10.20 8.57
N LYS A 136 3.95 -10.27 9.57
CA LYS A 136 3.80 -9.52 10.82
C LYS A 136 3.70 -8.02 10.54
N LYS A 137 4.59 -7.48 9.71
CA LYS A 137 4.56 -6.07 9.29
C LYS A 137 3.23 -5.70 8.62
N THR A 138 2.82 -6.47 7.61
CA THR A 138 1.60 -6.20 6.83
C THR A 138 0.33 -6.29 7.71
N VAL A 139 0.27 -7.25 8.63
CA VAL A 139 -0.85 -7.38 9.57
C VAL A 139 -0.83 -6.25 10.60
N THR A 140 0.35 -5.83 11.08
CA THR A 140 0.47 -4.68 11.95
C THR A 140 -0.01 -3.39 11.27
N GLU A 141 0.32 -3.16 10.00
CA GLU A 141 -0.19 -2.03 9.20
C GLU A 141 -1.72 -2.12 9.03
N PHE A 142 -2.24 -3.29 8.65
CA PHE A 142 -3.68 -3.52 8.53
C PHE A 142 -4.44 -3.22 9.84
N MET A 143 -3.88 -3.63 10.98
CA MET A 143 -4.44 -3.36 12.29
C MET A 143 -4.25 -1.91 12.74
N LYS A 144 -3.16 -1.24 12.37
CA LYS A 144 -2.85 0.10 12.87
C LYS A 144 -3.50 1.20 12.03
N ASP A 145 -3.68 0.95 10.74
CA ASP A 145 -4.04 2.00 9.79
C ASP A 145 -5.41 1.68 9.14
N ASP A 146 -5.58 0.52 8.51
CA ASP A 146 -6.79 0.23 7.72
C ASP A 146 -8.05 -0.01 8.57
N LEU A 147 -7.98 -0.92 9.54
CA LEU A 147 -9.11 -1.21 10.43
C LEU A 147 -9.54 0.01 11.26
N PRO A 148 -8.62 0.73 11.93
CA PRO A 148 -8.95 1.96 12.63
C PRO A 148 -9.56 3.02 11.72
N SER A 149 -9.05 3.20 10.49
CA SER A 149 -9.61 4.16 9.54
C SER A 149 -11.07 3.84 9.21
N LEU A 150 -11.40 2.55 8.97
CA LEU A 150 -12.80 2.14 8.78
C LEU A 150 -13.65 2.51 9.99
N PHE A 151 -13.19 2.16 11.19
CA PHE A 151 -13.97 2.41 12.42
C PHE A 151 -14.14 3.91 12.70
N VAL A 152 -13.15 4.75 12.35
CA VAL A 152 -13.24 6.21 12.43
C VAL A 152 -14.27 6.74 11.42
N GLU A 153 -14.22 6.28 10.17
CA GLU A 153 -15.18 6.67 9.12
C GLU A 153 -16.63 6.32 9.54
N ILE A 154 -16.85 5.11 10.07
CA ILE A 154 -18.16 4.67 10.56
C ILE A 154 -18.58 5.46 11.81
N SER A 155 -17.67 5.67 12.76
CA SER A 155 -17.98 6.43 13.98
C SER A 155 -18.39 7.87 13.65
N SER A 156 -17.69 8.49 12.69
CA SER A 156 -18.05 9.80 12.14
C SER A 156 -19.44 9.75 11.51
N PHE A 157 -19.70 8.80 10.61
CA PHE A 157 -21.00 8.63 9.96
C PHE A 157 -22.16 8.53 10.97
N VAL A 158 -22.03 7.70 12.00
CA VAL A 158 -23.06 7.50 13.03
C VAL A 158 -23.24 8.74 13.91
N SER A 159 -22.15 9.44 14.24
CA SER A 159 -22.16 10.59 15.17
C SER A 159 -22.77 11.85 14.55
N HIS A 160 -22.58 12.07 13.24
CA HIS A 160 -23.10 13.26 12.58
C HIS A 160 -24.62 13.20 12.40
N GLY A 161 -25.24 12.01 12.34
CA GLY A 161 -26.69 11.81 12.34
C GLY A 161 -27.46 12.47 11.17
N GLN A 162 -26.74 13.14 10.27
CA GLN A 162 -27.26 13.80 9.07
C GLN A 162 -27.11 12.85 7.89
N TYR A 163 -27.96 11.82 7.85
CA TYR A 163 -28.06 10.87 6.74
C TYR A 163 -28.70 11.49 5.45
N TYR A 164 -28.86 12.83 5.47
CA TYR A 164 -29.51 13.80 4.57
C TYR A 164 -31.01 13.68 4.25
N ASP A 165 -31.64 14.85 4.38
CA ASP A 165 -33.04 15.24 4.21
C ASP A 165 -33.25 15.87 2.81
N TYR A 166 -34.45 15.73 2.24
CA TYR A 166 -34.85 15.95 0.83
C TYR A 166 -34.69 17.40 0.30
N LYS A 167 -34.04 18.31 1.03
CA LYS A 167 -33.97 19.75 0.73
C LYS A 167 -32.58 20.31 0.41
N PHE A 168 -31.52 19.50 0.45
CA PHE A 168 -30.21 19.91 -0.05
C PHE A 168 -29.87 19.13 -1.32
N LYS A 169 -30.00 19.77 -2.48
CA LYS A 169 -29.21 19.35 -3.65
C LYS A 169 -27.74 19.62 -3.31
N PRO A 170 -26.84 18.62 -3.38
CA PRO A 170 -25.43 18.91 -3.34
C PRO A 170 -25.06 19.59 -4.66
N LEU A 171 -24.87 20.91 -4.61
CA LEU A 171 -23.84 21.52 -5.43
C LEU A 171 -22.52 20.88 -4.99
N ASP A 172 -21.66 20.52 -5.94
CA ASP A 172 -20.45 19.70 -5.79
C ASP A 172 -20.66 18.20 -5.58
N ARG A 173 -20.91 17.52 -6.70
CA ARG A 173 -20.71 16.07 -6.86
C ARG A 173 -19.24 15.64 -6.73
N SER A 174 -18.29 16.55 -6.50
CA SER A 174 -16.88 16.25 -6.28
C SER A 174 -16.53 15.83 -4.85
N ASN A 175 -17.44 16.04 -3.88
CA ASN A 175 -17.16 15.85 -2.44
C ASN A 175 -18.11 14.85 -1.76
N ALA A 176 -18.64 13.85 -2.49
CA ALA A 176 -19.28 12.72 -1.81
C ALA A 176 -18.23 12.05 -0.90
N PRO A 177 -18.47 11.91 0.42
CA PRO A 177 -17.50 11.26 1.31
C PRO A 177 -17.26 9.86 0.77
N GLN A 178 -16.02 9.59 0.39
CA GLN A 178 -15.56 8.34 -0.18
C GLN A 178 -15.60 7.22 0.88
N HIS A 179 -16.78 6.81 1.35
CA HIS A 179 -16.97 5.62 2.20
C HIS A 179 -16.52 4.33 1.48
N ALA A 180 -16.25 4.41 0.17
CA ALA A 180 -15.54 3.40 -0.62
C ALA A 180 -14.03 3.29 -0.28
N GLY A 181 -13.46 4.26 0.45
CA GLY A 181 -12.03 4.34 0.78
C GLY A 181 -11.58 3.24 1.75
N ALA A 182 -12.00 3.28 3.02
CA ALA A 182 -11.53 2.31 4.02
C ALA A 182 -12.04 0.88 3.78
N ALA A 183 -13.31 0.73 3.40
CA ALA A 183 -13.87 -0.57 3.07
C ALA A 183 -13.15 -1.21 1.86
N GLY A 184 -12.88 -0.41 0.83
CA GLY A 184 -12.08 -0.83 -0.33
C GLY A 184 -10.65 -1.23 0.07
N ARG A 185 -10.02 -0.50 0.99
CA ARG A 185 -8.69 -0.86 1.53
C ARG A 185 -8.69 -2.23 2.21
N ILE A 186 -9.70 -2.54 3.02
CA ILE A 186 -9.82 -3.85 3.67
C ILE A 186 -9.95 -4.98 2.64
N GLN A 187 -10.77 -4.77 1.60
CA GLN A 187 -10.94 -5.73 0.51
C GLN A 187 -9.66 -5.96 -0.30
N ILE A 188 -8.72 -5.01 -0.30
CA ILE A 188 -7.40 -5.15 -0.93
C ILE A 188 -6.41 -5.85 0.02
N MET A 189 -6.44 -5.50 1.31
CA MET A 189 -5.47 -5.97 2.29
C MET A 189 -5.66 -7.43 2.68
N ILE A 190 -6.90 -7.92 2.81
CA ILE A 190 -7.15 -9.33 3.13
C ILE A 190 -6.54 -10.27 2.06
N PRO A 191 -6.80 -10.10 0.75
CA PRO A 191 -6.13 -10.88 -0.29
C PRO A 191 -4.60 -10.76 -0.27
N ARG A 192 -4.05 -9.58 0.07
CA ARG A 192 -2.60 -9.39 0.20
C ARG A 192 -2.02 -10.23 1.34
N ILE A 193 -2.66 -10.23 2.50
CA ILE A 193 -2.25 -11.08 3.64
C ILE A 193 -2.34 -12.56 3.27
N LEU A 194 -3.42 -12.99 2.62
CA LEU A 194 -3.58 -14.37 2.15
C LEU A 194 -2.49 -14.77 1.15
N ASN A 195 -2.08 -13.86 0.25
CA ASN A 195 -0.98 -14.10 -0.67
C ASN A 195 0.36 -14.28 0.06
N ILE A 196 0.59 -13.60 1.19
CA ILE A 196 1.80 -13.80 2.00
C ILE A 196 1.81 -15.18 2.66
N ILE A 197 0.66 -15.61 3.20
CA ILE A 197 0.53 -16.93 3.84
C ILE A 197 0.78 -18.03 2.81
N ARG A 198 0.04 -18.01 1.69
CA ARG A 198 0.03 -19.07 0.68
C ARG A 198 1.18 -19.01 -0.31
N GLY A 199 1.61 -17.81 -0.68
CA GLY A 199 2.56 -17.57 -1.76
C GLY A 199 3.99 -18.00 -1.42
N SER A 200 4.78 -18.23 -2.45
CA SER A 200 6.22 -18.34 -2.34
C SER A 200 6.86 -16.98 -2.02
N ASN A 201 8.14 -16.98 -1.64
CA ASN A 201 8.91 -15.74 -1.48
C ASN A 201 8.89 -14.89 -2.76
N PHE A 202 8.88 -15.55 -3.92
CA PHE A 202 8.77 -14.87 -5.21
C PHE A 202 7.39 -14.25 -5.42
N ASP A 203 6.31 -14.96 -5.11
CA ASP A 203 4.93 -14.44 -5.23
C ASP A 203 4.70 -13.21 -4.33
N ILE A 204 5.32 -13.21 -3.15
CA ILE A 204 5.31 -12.05 -2.23
C ILE A 204 5.98 -10.86 -2.90
N ILE A 205 7.20 -11.03 -3.41
CA ILE A 205 7.93 -9.95 -4.08
C ILE A 205 7.16 -9.44 -5.30
N GLN A 206 6.60 -10.34 -6.12
CA GLN A 206 5.79 -9.96 -7.27
C GLN A 206 4.57 -9.12 -6.86
N SER A 207 3.92 -9.50 -5.75
CA SER A 207 2.81 -8.73 -5.18
C SER A 207 3.25 -7.33 -4.75
N MET A 208 4.44 -7.18 -4.14
CA MET A 208 4.97 -5.86 -3.74
C MET A 208 5.22 -4.95 -4.94
N TRP A 209 5.85 -5.45 -5.99
CA TRP A 209 6.09 -4.68 -7.21
C TRP A 209 4.79 -4.38 -7.97
N THR A 210 3.81 -5.27 -7.92
CA THR A 210 2.47 -5.01 -8.47
C THR A 210 1.76 -3.89 -7.70
N HIS A 211 1.89 -3.85 -6.37
CA HIS A 211 1.37 -2.75 -5.56
C HIS A 211 2.04 -1.42 -5.92
N CYS A 212 3.37 -1.39 -6.02
CA CYS A 212 4.13 -0.22 -6.48
C CYS A 212 3.64 0.26 -7.86
N GLN A 213 3.40 -0.65 -8.82
CA GLN A 213 2.82 -0.32 -10.13
C GLN A 213 1.44 0.36 -10.01
N VAL A 214 0.57 -0.12 -9.12
CA VAL A 214 -0.76 0.48 -8.89
C VAL A 214 -0.62 1.90 -8.34
N MET A 215 0.23 2.09 -7.33
CA MET A 215 0.46 3.40 -6.71
C MET A 215 1.04 4.43 -7.68
N LEU A 216 2.04 4.02 -8.47
CA LEU A 216 2.56 4.86 -9.56
C LEU A 216 1.45 5.23 -10.57
N GLY A 217 0.48 4.34 -10.79
CA GLY A 217 -0.71 4.63 -11.60
C GLY A 217 -1.60 5.72 -11.00
N HIS A 218 -1.79 5.76 -9.68
CA HIS A 218 -2.51 6.84 -9.01
C HIS A 218 -1.78 8.18 -9.17
N TYR A 219 -0.46 8.19 -9.05
CA TYR A 219 0.33 9.41 -9.23
C TYR A 219 0.27 9.98 -10.66
N MET A 220 0.14 9.12 -11.67
CA MET A 220 -0.13 9.60 -13.03
C MET A 220 -1.44 10.41 -13.09
N SER A 221 -2.49 9.98 -12.39
CA SER A 221 -3.75 10.73 -12.32
C SER A 221 -3.55 12.09 -11.65
N TYR A 222 -2.74 12.19 -10.59
CA TYR A 222 -2.40 13.46 -9.95
C TYR A 222 -1.69 14.43 -10.89
N ILE A 223 -0.66 13.96 -11.63
CA ILE A 223 0.03 14.79 -12.62
C ILE A 223 -0.93 15.22 -13.74
N GLN A 224 -1.84 14.34 -14.18
CA GLN A 224 -2.85 14.71 -15.17
C GLN A 224 -3.78 15.83 -14.68
N VAL A 225 -4.16 15.81 -13.39
CA VAL A 225 -4.92 16.90 -12.77
C VAL A 225 -4.11 18.19 -12.78
N CYS A 226 -2.82 18.14 -12.44
CA CYS A 226 -1.94 19.32 -12.49
C CYS A 226 -1.85 19.89 -13.92
N ILE A 227 -1.64 19.04 -14.93
CA ILE A 227 -1.62 19.46 -16.35
C ILE A 227 -2.93 20.15 -16.73
N ASN A 228 -4.07 19.57 -16.36
CA ASN A 228 -5.37 20.14 -16.67
C ASN A 228 -5.59 21.46 -15.93
N PHE A 229 -5.15 21.56 -14.68
CA PHE A 229 -5.23 22.78 -13.89
C PHE A 229 -4.41 23.89 -14.54
N THR A 230 -3.11 23.66 -14.78
CA THR A 230 -2.19 24.63 -15.37
C THR A 230 -2.64 25.09 -16.77
N ASN A 231 -3.19 24.19 -17.60
CA ASN A 231 -3.72 24.55 -18.93
C ASN A 231 -4.98 25.45 -18.87
N ASN A 232 -5.75 25.38 -17.80
CA ASN A 232 -7.03 26.10 -17.67
C ASN A 232 -6.92 27.31 -16.73
N LEU A 233 -5.71 27.73 -16.37
CA LEU A 233 -5.49 28.93 -15.57
C LEU A 233 -5.99 30.16 -16.33
N ASP A 234 -6.85 30.93 -15.69
CA ASP A 234 -7.36 32.19 -16.23
C ASP A 234 -6.22 33.24 -16.18
N PRO A 235 -5.77 33.77 -17.34
CA PRO A 235 -4.71 34.78 -17.37
C PRO A 235 -5.05 36.03 -16.55
N ALA A 236 -6.34 36.34 -16.35
CA ALA A 236 -6.78 37.48 -15.54
C ALA A 236 -6.70 37.23 -14.02
N ARG A 237 -6.57 35.97 -13.59
CA ARG A 237 -6.48 35.55 -12.18
C ARG A 237 -5.14 34.93 -11.81
N THR A 238 -4.23 34.81 -12.79
CA THR A 238 -2.90 34.26 -12.61
C THR A 238 -1.95 35.37 -12.15
N GLU A 239 -1.05 35.07 -11.23
CA GLU A 239 -0.02 36.04 -10.83
C GLU A 239 0.79 36.49 -12.07
N PRO A 240 1.02 37.79 -12.27
CA PRO A 240 1.72 38.31 -13.45
C PRO A 240 3.10 37.68 -13.66
N ASP A 241 3.76 37.30 -12.56
CA ASP A 241 5.09 36.72 -12.56
C ASP A 241 5.07 35.23 -12.91
N TYR A 242 3.95 34.51 -12.70
CA TYR A 242 3.82 33.08 -13.01
C TYR A 242 3.36 32.81 -14.45
N ALA A 243 2.53 33.69 -15.02
CA ALA A 243 1.96 33.51 -16.37
C ALA A 243 3.01 33.22 -17.48
N PRO A 244 4.22 33.85 -17.48
CA PRO A 244 5.27 33.54 -18.45
C PRO A 244 5.85 32.12 -18.34
N HIS A 245 5.78 31.49 -17.16
CA HIS A 245 6.37 30.17 -16.88
C HIS A 245 5.44 29.00 -17.24
N ILE A 246 4.14 29.24 -17.46
CA ILE A 246 3.13 28.21 -17.78
C ILE A 246 3.60 27.20 -18.86
N PRO A 247 4.17 27.61 -20.01
CA PRO A 247 4.63 26.66 -21.01
C PRO A 247 5.74 25.74 -20.52
N ALA A 248 6.68 26.25 -19.72
CA ALA A 248 7.77 25.47 -19.17
C ALA A 248 7.27 24.51 -18.07
N VAL A 249 6.32 24.95 -17.24
CA VAL A 249 5.66 24.09 -16.24
C VAL A 249 4.93 22.93 -16.91
N LEU A 250 4.17 23.20 -17.97
CA LEU A 250 3.48 22.15 -18.73
C LEU A 250 4.45 21.15 -19.35
N GLU A 251 5.56 21.62 -19.92
CA GLU A 251 6.63 20.76 -20.45
C GLU A 251 7.18 19.83 -19.36
N LEU A 252 7.47 20.36 -18.17
CA LEU A 252 7.98 19.59 -17.03
C LEU A 252 6.96 18.56 -16.51
N LEU A 253 5.68 18.93 -16.45
CA LEU A 253 4.60 18.01 -16.06
C LEU A 253 4.45 16.87 -17.07
N ASP A 254 4.53 17.16 -18.37
CA ASP A 254 4.50 16.15 -19.43
C ASP A 254 5.71 15.21 -19.35
N GLN A 255 6.90 15.74 -19.10
CA GLN A 255 8.10 14.92 -18.89
C GLN A 255 7.97 14.03 -17.64
N THR A 256 7.43 14.57 -16.55
CA THR A 256 7.17 13.81 -15.31
C THR A 256 6.19 12.68 -15.56
N MET A 257 5.13 12.93 -16.33
CA MET A 257 4.18 11.89 -16.75
C MET A 257 4.87 10.75 -17.52
N VAL A 258 5.83 11.07 -18.40
CA VAL A 258 6.61 10.06 -19.12
C VAL A 258 7.51 9.27 -18.16
N LEU A 259 8.18 9.92 -17.21
CA LEU A 259 8.98 9.26 -16.18
C LEU A 259 8.13 8.27 -15.36
N LEU A 260 6.95 8.69 -14.91
CA LEU A 260 6.02 7.83 -14.18
C LEU A 260 5.57 6.61 -14.98
N LYS A 261 5.32 6.78 -16.29
CA LYS A 261 5.01 5.66 -17.18
C LYS A 261 6.17 4.66 -17.26
N MET A 262 7.42 5.15 -17.32
CA MET A 262 8.61 4.28 -17.33
C MET A 262 8.76 3.53 -16.00
N CYS A 263 8.68 4.22 -14.85
CA CYS A 263 8.73 3.59 -13.52
C CYS A 263 7.62 2.56 -13.33
N ARG A 264 6.40 2.88 -13.76
CA ARG A 264 5.26 1.95 -13.70
C ARG A 264 5.48 0.72 -14.56
N LEU A 265 6.04 0.89 -15.76
CA LEU A 265 6.39 -0.23 -16.65
C LEU A 265 7.48 -1.11 -16.03
N PHE A 266 8.47 -0.52 -15.39
CA PHE A 266 9.53 -1.22 -14.65
C PHE A 266 8.93 -2.09 -13.54
N SER A 267 8.11 -1.51 -12.66
CA SER A 267 7.44 -2.24 -11.57
C SER A 267 6.55 -3.36 -12.11
N ARG A 268 5.80 -3.13 -13.20
CA ARG A 268 4.99 -4.17 -13.87
C ARG A 268 5.83 -5.34 -14.37
N LYS A 269 7.00 -5.05 -14.97
CA LYS A 269 7.89 -6.08 -15.52
C LYS A 269 8.46 -6.99 -14.43
N ILE A 270 8.62 -6.50 -13.22
CA ILE A 270 9.01 -7.32 -12.06
C ILE A 270 7.79 -8.03 -11.46
N GLY A 271 6.71 -7.28 -11.23
CA GLY A 271 5.52 -7.75 -10.51
C GLY A 271 4.64 -8.74 -11.25
N SER A 272 4.72 -8.83 -12.59
CA SER A 272 3.81 -9.66 -13.39
C SER A 272 4.51 -10.56 -14.41
N THR A 273 5.83 -10.66 -14.35
CA THR A 273 6.58 -11.53 -15.27
C THR A 273 6.37 -13.01 -14.95
N ARG A 274 6.38 -13.83 -15.99
CA ARG A 274 6.47 -15.29 -15.89
C ARG A 274 7.79 -15.82 -16.44
N LEU A 275 8.68 -14.92 -16.88
CA LEU A 275 9.91 -15.28 -17.58
C LEU A 275 11.02 -15.73 -16.64
N PHE A 276 10.92 -15.40 -15.35
CA PHE A 276 11.85 -15.90 -14.35
C PHE A 276 11.16 -16.11 -13.01
N LYS A 277 11.85 -16.85 -12.13
CA LYS A 277 11.63 -16.90 -10.68
C LYS A 277 12.96 -16.65 -9.97
N PHE A 278 12.94 -16.45 -8.66
CA PHE A 278 14.18 -16.50 -7.88
C PHE A 278 14.53 -17.94 -7.48
N ALA A 279 15.82 -18.19 -7.23
CA ALA A 279 16.28 -19.46 -6.71
C ALA A 279 15.64 -19.76 -5.34
N GLU A 280 15.31 -21.04 -5.07
CA GLU A 280 14.61 -21.45 -3.84
C GLU A 280 15.46 -21.26 -2.56
N GLY A 281 16.79 -21.14 -2.69
CA GLY A 281 17.73 -21.01 -1.57
C GLY A 281 18.20 -19.59 -1.26
N MET A 282 17.48 -18.55 -1.68
CA MET A 282 17.87 -17.17 -1.35
C MET A 282 17.75 -16.90 0.16
N SER A 283 18.72 -16.18 0.71
CA SER A 283 18.70 -15.79 2.12
C SER A 283 17.60 -14.77 2.41
N SER A 284 17.07 -14.80 3.63
CA SER A 284 16.10 -13.79 4.12
C SER A 284 16.65 -12.37 3.96
N ALA A 285 17.93 -12.14 4.25
CA ALA A 285 18.55 -10.82 4.12
C ALA A 285 18.55 -10.30 2.66
N ALA A 286 18.78 -11.18 1.68
CA ALA A 286 18.73 -10.82 0.26
C ALA A 286 17.29 -10.47 -0.16
N LEU A 287 16.31 -11.30 0.25
CA LEU A 287 14.89 -11.06 0.01
C LEU A 287 14.42 -9.74 0.65
N GLU A 288 14.78 -9.50 1.91
CA GLU A 288 14.45 -8.28 2.66
C GLU A 288 15.05 -7.03 2.01
N SER A 289 16.30 -7.12 1.54
CA SER A 289 16.95 -6.01 0.83
C SER A 289 16.22 -5.65 -0.46
N PHE A 290 15.84 -6.66 -1.25
CA PHE A 290 15.08 -6.44 -2.49
C PHE A 290 13.65 -5.97 -2.25
N SER A 291 12.97 -6.52 -1.23
CA SER A 291 11.63 -6.05 -0.86
C SER A 291 11.64 -4.61 -0.36
N ALA A 292 12.65 -4.21 0.43
CA ALA A 292 12.77 -2.85 0.94
C ALA A 292 12.90 -1.81 -0.17
N VAL A 293 13.54 -2.15 -1.29
CA VAL A 293 13.59 -1.27 -2.47
C VAL A 293 12.20 -1.09 -3.07
N SER A 294 11.41 -2.16 -3.22
CA SER A 294 10.05 -2.05 -3.76
C SER A 294 9.13 -1.14 -2.94
N GLU A 295 9.29 -1.09 -1.61
CA GLU A 295 8.52 -0.22 -0.71
C GLU A 295 8.95 1.25 -0.74
N LYS A 296 10.23 1.51 -1.05
CA LYS A 296 10.79 2.87 -1.06
C LYS A 296 10.75 3.51 -2.44
N PHE A 297 10.84 2.71 -3.50
CA PHE A 297 10.91 3.19 -4.89
C PHE A 297 9.74 4.12 -5.23
N GLU A 298 8.52 3.73 -4.85
CA GLU A 298 7.35 4.59 -4.99
C GLU A 298 7.52 5.94 -4.29
N ASN A 299 7.98 5.95 -3.03
CA ASN A 299 8.13 7.15 -2.22
C ASN A 299 9.21 8.09 -2.80
N HIS A 300 10.30 7.53 -3.32
CA HIS A 300 11.34 8.33 -4.00
C HIS A 300 10.78 8.99 -5.26
N VAL A 301 9.95 8.28 -6.03
CA VAL A 301 9.25 8.85 -7.19
C VAL A 301 8.20 9.89 -6.77
N PHE A 302 7.51 9.68 -5.63
CA PHE A 302 6.54 10.63 -5.08
C PHE A 302 7.17 11.98 -4.71
N GLY A 303 8.43 12.00 -4.26
CA GLY A 303 9.17 13.25 -4.01
C GLY A 303 9.18 14.19 -5.23
N LEU A 304 9.43 13.65 -6.42
CA LEU A 304 9.39 14.42 -7.67
C LEU A 304 7.98 14.96 -7.99
N ILE A 305 6.95 14.17 -7.73
CA ILE A 305 5.54 14.57 -7.95
C ILE A 305 5.14 15.69 -6.99
N GLY A 306 5.54 15.59 -5.72
CA GLY A 306 5.28 16.63 -4.73
C GLY A 306 5.88 17.97 -5.13
N TYR A 307 7.10 17.97 -5.64
CA TYR A 307 7.72 19.17 -6.20
C TYR A 307 6.94 19.71 -7.41
N MET A 308 6.59 18.85 -8.36
CA MET A 308 5.85 19.28 -9.56
C MET A 308 4.47 19.85 -9.25
N HIS A 309 3.82 19.40 -8.18
CA HIS A 309 2.58 19.99 -7.69
C HIS A 309 2.79 21.43 -7.21
N SER A 310 3.82 21.67 -6.39
CA SER A 310 4.15 23.03 -5.94
C SER A 310 4.52 23.96 -7.10
N VAL A 311 5.22 23.45 -8.11
CA VAL A 311 5.50 24.20 -9.34
C VAL A 311 4.20 24.53 -10.09
N ALA A 312 3.30 23.57 -10.24
CA ALA A 312 2.02 23.75 -10.95
C ALA A 312 1.10 24.78 -10.27
N ASP A 313 1.14 24.86 -8.93
CA ASP A 313 0.38 25.82 -8.13
C ASP A 313 1.01 27.21 -8.08
N GLY A 314 2.21 27.40 -8.64
CA GLY A 314 2.94 28.66 -8.58
C GLY A 314 3.47 29.00 -7.17
N GLU A 315 3.51 28.02 -6.26
CA GLU A 315 3.97 28.20 -4.87
C GLU A 315 5.49 28.16 -4.72
N GLU A 316 6.25 28.26 -5.81
CA GLU A 316 7.62 27.74 -5.84
C GLU A 316 8.55 28.40 -4.80
N LYS A 317 8.93 27.60 -3.80
CA LYS A 317 10.09 27.86 -2.94
C LYS A 317 11.33 27.33 -3.67
N LEU A 318 12.14 28.25 -4.19
CA LEU A 318 13.42 28.10 -4.91
C LEU A 318 14.54 27.29 -4.20
N SER A 319 14.22 26.31 -3.34
CA SER A 319 15.22 25.60 -2.52
C SER A 319 15.06 24.08 -2.42
N TRP A 320 14.19 23.47 -3.24
CA TRP A 320 14.06 22.01 -3.22
C TRP A 320 15.21 21.35 -3.98
N ASP A 321 16.15 20.77 -3.22
CA ASP A 321 17.20 19.91 -3.78
C ASP A 321 16.62 18.53 -4.14
N LEU A 322 16.45 18.30 -5.44
CA LEU A 322 15.90 17.05 -5.99
C LEU A 322 16.97 16.00 -6.29
N LYS A 323 18.25 16.39 -6.21
CA LYS A 323 19.37 15.50 -6.48
C LYS A 323 19.34 14.23 -5.61
N PRO A 324 19.03 14.29 -4.29
CA PRO A 324 18.95 13.08 -3.48
C PRO A 324 17.88 12.10 -3.95
N ASP A 325 16.72 12.57 -4.41
CA ASP A 325 15.63 11.69 -4.84
C ASP A 325 15.92 11.05 -6.21
N VAL A 326 16.53 11.80 -7.12
CA VAL A 326 17.02 11.28 -8.40
C VAL A 326 18.09 10.21 -8.20
N GLU A 327 19.09 10.48 -7.34
CA GLU A 327 20.15 9.52 -7.02
C GLU A 327 19.57 8.23 -6.41
N ARG A 328 18.55 8.35 -5.54
CA ARG A 328 17.84 7.20 -4.98
C ARG A 328 17.08 6.40 -6.03
N ILE A 329 16.39 7.06 -6.97
CA ILE A 329 15.69 6.38 -8.08
C ILE A 329 16.69 5.61 -8.94
N ILE A 330 17.83 6.22 -9.31
CA ILE A 330 18.89 5.58 -10.08
C ILE A 330 19.45 4.38 -9.33
N HIS A 331 19.74 4.54 -8.04
CA HIS A 331 20.22 3.48 -7.18
C HIS A 331 19.23 2.31 -7.14
N ASP A 332 17.95 2.58 -6.89
CA ASP A 332 16.92 1.55 -6.76
C ASP A 332 16.71 0.75 -8.05
N VAL A 333 16.75 1.43 -9.20
CA VAL A 333 16.67 0.77 -10.51
C VAL A 333 17.89 -0.11 -10.76
N ASN A 334 19.10 0.42 -10.56
CA ASN A 334 20.33 -0.35 -10.78
C ASN A 334 20.43 -1.55 -9.83
N PHE A 335 20.19 -1.33 -8.54
CA PHE A 335 20.15 -2.40 -7.54
C PHE A 335 19.16 -3.49 -7.94
N SER A 336 17.96 -3.10 -8.38
CA SER A 336 16.94 -4.06 -8.77
C SER A 336 17.34 -4.88 -10.00
N LEU A 337 17.91 -4.24 -11.02
CA LEU A 337 18.40 -4.92 -12.22
C LEU A 337 19.53 -5.89 -11.89
N ASP A 338 20.50 -5.48 -11.07
CA ASP A 338 21.63 -6.31 -10.67
C ASP A 338 21.21 -7.46 -9.76
N PHE A 339 20.28 -7.20 -8.84
CA PHE A 339 19.69 -8.23 -7.99
C PHE A 339 18.97 -9.29 -8.82
N ILE A 340 18.11 -8.88 -9.77
CA ILE A 340 17.40 -9.81 -10.65
C ILE A 340 18.38 -10.60 -11.49
N ARG A 341 19.33 -9.95 -12.17
CA ARG A 341 20.34 -10.61 -13.00
C ARG A 341 21.11 -11.68 -12.22
N SER A 342 21.47 -11.39 -10.97
CA SER A 342 22.31 -12.28 -10.15
C SER A 342 21.55 -13.46 -9.55
N ASN A 343 20.24 -13.34 -9.34
CA ASN A 343 19.47 -14.30 -8.54
C ASN A 343 18.31 -14.97 -9.29
N MET A 344 18.00 -14.52 -10.50
CA MET A 344 16.92 -15.10 -11.26
C MET A 344 17.30 -16.44 -11.88
N VAL A 345 16.28 -17.29 -12.02
CA VAL A 345 16.31 -18.54 -12.76
C VAL A 345 15.28 -18.38 -13.88
N PRO A 346 15.71 -18.40 -15.16
CA PRO A 346 14.80 -18.36 -16.29
C PRO A 346 13.75 -19.47 -16.20
N SER A 347 12.50 -19.14 -16.48
CA SER A 347 11.39 -20.10 -16.42
C SER A 347 11.40 -21.10 -17.57
N TYR A 348 12.01 -20.75 -18.70
CA TYR A 348 12.11 -21.60 -19.89
C TYR A 348 13.58 -21.98 -20.16
N PRO A 349 13.98 -23.26 -20.02
CA PRO A 349 15.40 -23.68 -19.99
C PRO A 349 16.30 -23.51 -21.23
N PRO A 350 15.88 -23.11 -22.45
CA PRO A 350 16.86 -22.63 -23.42
C PRO A 350 17.19 -21.14 -23.25
N GLN A 351 16.41 -20.36 -22.47
CA GLN A 351 16.68 -18.93 -22.28
C GLN A 351 17.80 -18.70 -21.28
N THR A 352 18.74 -17.82 -21.64
CA THR A 352 19.78 -17.37 -20.73
C THR A 352 19.29 -16.22 -19.83
N VAL A 353 20.02 -15.96 -18.74
CA VAL A 353 19.76 -14.80 -17.88
C VAL A 353 19.81 -13.50 -18.69
N ASP A 354 20.82 -13.33 -19.55
CA ASP A 354 20.99 -12.12 -20.34
C ASP A 354 19.86 -11.92 -21.36
N GLU A 355 19.39 -13.00 -22.01
CA GLU A 355 18.24 -12.93 -22.92
C GLU A 355 16.96 -12.50 -22.20
N VAL A 356 16.71 -13.01 -20.99
CA VAL A 356 15.55 -12.60 -20.20
C VAL A 356 15.71 -11.15 -19.72
N MET A 357 16.90 -10.74 -19.28
CA MET A 357 17.18 -9.36 -18.88
C MET A 357 17.01 -8.39 -20.04
N ASP A 358 17.51 -8.72 -21.22
CA ASP A 358 17.39 -7.87 -22.40
C ASP A 358 15.93 -7.74 -22.84
N HIS A 359 15.23 -8.88 -22.92
CA HIS A 359 13.81 -8.90 -23.27
C HIS A 359 12.94 -8.08 -22.30
N LEU A 360 13.21 -8.18 -21.01
CA LEU A 360 12.47 -7.43 -20.00
C LEU A 360 12.94 -6.00 -19.87
N PHE A 361 14.24 -5.72 -19.82
CA PHE A 361 14.77 -4.45 -19.35
C PHE A 361 15.68 -3.73 -20.34
N GLY A 362 16.12 -4.35 -21.45
CA GLY A 362 17.03 -3.75 -22.43
C GLY A 362 16.56 -2.39 -22.92
N THR A 363 15.39 -2.35 -23.58
CA THR A 363 14.79 -1.06 -24.03
C THR A 363 14.47 -0.11 -22.88
N PHE A 364 14.17 -0.63 -21.68
CA PHE A 364 13.92 0.25 -20.54
C PHE A 364 15.19 0.97 -20.11
N SER A 365 16.28 0.24 -19.88
CA SER A 365 17.57 0.79 -19.45
C SER A 365 18.16 1.76 -20.48
N GLU A 366 18.05 1.45 -21.77
CA GLU A 366 18.50 2.33 -22.86
C GLU A 366 17.80 3.70 -22.86
N ASN A 367 16.54 3.75 -22.42
CA ASN A 367 15.74 4.98 -22.49
C ASN A 367 15.62 5.68 -21.14
N PHE A 368 15.59 4.94 -20.03
CA PHE A 368 15.28 5.48 -18.71
C PHE A 368 16.34 6.45 -18.20
N PHE A 369 17.62 6.03 -18.14
CA PHE A 369 18.68 6.90 -17.60
C PHE A 369 18.88 8.16 -18.45
N PRO A 370 18.98 8.08 -19.79
CA PRO A 370 19.10 9.29 -20.61
C PRO A 370 17.87 10.20 -20.53
N PHE A 371 16.67 9.64 -20.33
CA PHE A 371 15.47 10.44 -20.11
C PHE A 371 15.50 11.16 -18.77
N LEU A 372 15.85 10.44 -17.69
CA LEU A 372 15.95 11.00 -16.34
C LEU A 372 16.99 12.13 -16.29
N ASP A 373 18.17 11.94 -16.87
CA ASP A 373 19.22 12.97 -16.91
C ASP A 373 18.74 14.25 -17.63
N ARG A 374 18.06 14.10 -18.77
CA ARG A 374 17.48 15.24 -19.50
C ARG A 374 16.39 15.94 -18.70
N HIS A 375 15.52 15.17 -18.05
CA HIS A 375 14.45 15.71 -17.23
C HIS A 375 15.01 16.54 -16.07
N VAL A 376 16.00 16.00 -15.35
CA VAL A 376 16.67 16.70 -14.25
C VAL A 376 17.40 17.95 -14.73
N ALA A 377 18.11 17.88 -15.86
CA ALA A 377 18.76 19.05 -16.43
C ALA A 377 17.75 20.16 -16.78
N ARG A 378 16.58 19.80 -17.34
CA ARG A 378 15.51 20.75 -17.66
C ARG A 378 14.92 21.37 -16.39
N LEU A 379 14.76 20.57 -15.35
CA LEU A 379 14.25 21.00 -14.05
C LEU A 379 15.21 21.98 -13.36
N THR A 380 16.51 21.66 -13.34
CA THR A 380 17.55 22.54 -12.81
C THR A 380 17.64 23.86 -13.59
N GLN A 381 17.46 23.81 -14.92
CA GLN A 381 17.41 25.02 -15.73
C GLN A 381 16.20 25.88 -15.35
N PHE A 382 15.02 25.28 -15.21
CA PHE A 382 13.81 25.98 -14.80
C PHE A 382 13.98 26.66 -13.42
N GLN A 383 14.55 25.96 -12.45
CA GLN A 383 14.87 26.50 -11.11
C GLN A 383 15.88 27.64 -11.10
N ALA A 384 16.73 27.75 -12.13
CA ALA A 384 17.71 28.82 -12.26
C ALA A 384 17.16 30.04 -13.04
N GLU A 385 16.06 29.85 -13.77
CA GLU A 385 15.41 30.87 -14.60
C GLU A 385 14.21 31.54 -13.89
N GLY A 386 13.61 30.87 -12.90
CA GLY A 386 12.65 31.44 -11.94
C GLY A 386 13.33 32.12 -10.77
#